data_AF-A0AAU9VSS5-F1
#
_entry.id   AF-A0AAU9VSS5-F1
#
_cell.length_a   1.000
_cell.length_b   1.000
_cell.length_c   1.000
_cell.angle_alpha   90.00
_cell.angle_beta   90.00
_cell.angle_gamma   90.00
#
_symmetry.space_group_name_H-M   'P 1'
#
loop_
_entity.id
_entity.type
_entity.pdbx_description
1 polymer ?
#
loop_
_entity_poly.entity_id
_entity_poly.type
_entity_poly.pdbx_seq_one_letter_code
_entity_poly.pdbx_strand_id
1 'polypeptide(L)'
;MSADTLSVTRHNNSSGKTLLDNWVEERQTEQFDKASDVDVSELHKQGHKGILTTDFNAEAERLSTVRDSYRKPETLGVRKIGLRQQLLQEELYRQVSAEVDEEFNPPPPTVEYLSTTKKDFSKEFTPIVKVPTRDHDVKTEQPATFWLERSEEVHGVSQVRTKDTPFRKNAAFSTPIDEYKDAPKPGEGWKF
;
A
#
# COMPACT_ATOMS: atom_id res chain seq x y z
N MET A 1 -51.93 76.67 -71.32
CA MET A 1 -52.15 75.55 -70.40
C MET A 1 -51.67 76.01 -69.04
N SER A 2 -52.55 76.70 -68.31
CA SER A 2 -52.23 77.31 -67.03
C SER A 2 -52.28 76.23 -65.96
N ALA A 3 -51.15 75.94 -65.34
CA ALA A 3 -51.11 75.08 -64.17
C ALA A 3 -51.57 75.89 -62.97
N ASP A 4 -52.81 75.65 -62.52
CA ASP A 4 -53.31 76.14 -61.26
C ASP A 4 -52.46 75.56 -60.13
N THR A 5 -51.57 76.39 -59.59
CA THR A 5 -50.90 76.12 -58.32
C THR A 5 -51.91 76.30 -57.20
N LEU A 6 -52.71 75.26 -56.96
CA LEU A 6 -53.50 75.12 -55.74
C LEU A 6 -52.52 75.16 -54.55
N SER A 7 -52.42 76.32 -53.93
CA SER A 7 -51.81 76.49 -52.62
C SER A 7 -52.71 75.79 -51.60
N VAL A 8 -52.56 74.47 -51.49
CA VAL A 8 -53.21 73.67 -50.44
C VAL A 8 -52.74 74.23 -49.12
N THR A 9 -53.62 74.95 -48.42
CA THR A 9 -53.38 75.40 -47.06
C THR A 9 -53.26 74.14 -46.18
N ARG A 10 -52.02 73.68 -45.95
CA ARG A 10 -51.76 72.55 -45.05
C ARG A 10 -52.15 72.99 -43.65
N HIS A 11 -53.18 72.36 -43.10
CA HIS A 11 -53.57 72.59 -41.72
C HIS A 11 -52.56 71.89 -40.82
N ASN A 12 -52.11 72.53 -39.73
CA ASN A 12 -51.18 71.89 -38.81
C ASN A 12 -51.87 70.71 -38.13
N ASN A 13 -51.56 69.50 -38.60
CA ASN A 13 -52.06 68.23 -38.09
C ASN A 13 -51.74 68.01 -36.59
N SER A 14 -50.80 68.78 -36.02
CA SER A 14 -50.36 68.69 -34.62
C SER A 14 -49.71 67.34 -34.29
N SER A 15 -48.84 66.84 -35.19
CA SER A 15 -48.05 65.61 -35.03
C SER A 15 -48.89 64.35 -34.81
N GLY A 16 -49.80 64.06 -35.73
CA GLY A 16 -50.72 62.93 -35.69
C GLY A 16 -51.91 63.07 -34.74
N LYS A 17 -52.05 64.16 -33.96
CA LYS A 17 -53.17 64.31 -32.99
C LYS A 17 -54.53 64.39 -33.66
N THR A 18 -54.59 64.93 -34.87
CA THR A 18 -55.82 64.97 -35.69
C THR A 18 -55.78 63.88 -36.76
N LEU A 19 -56.95 63.41 -37.24
CA LEU A 19 -57.04 62.35 -38.26
C LEU A 19 -56.89 62.90 -39.69
N LEU A 20 -56.07 63.94 -39.86
CA LEU A 20 -55.80 64.59 -41.13
C LEU A 20 -54.48 64.08 -41.70
N ASP A 21 -54.35 64.01 -43.01
CA ASP A 21 -53.15 63.52 -43.72
C ASP A 21 -52.69 62.10 -43.26
N ASN A 22 -51.38 61.85 -43.19
CA ASN A 22 -50.80 60.54 -42.83
C ASN A 22 -50.74 60.30 -41.31
N TRP A 23 -51.86 60.55 -40.63
CA TRP A 23 -51.93 60.51 -39.16
C TRP A 23 -51.59 59.13 -38.56
N VAL A 24 -51.82 58.03 -39.30
CA VAL A 24 -51.54 56.66 -38.83
C VAL A 24 -50.04 56.43 -38.71
N GLU A 25 -49.29 56.76 -39.76
CA GLU A 25 -47.84 56.59 -39.76
C GLU A 25 -47.19 57.56 -38.77
N GLU A 26 -47.63 58.82 -38.73
CA GLU A 26 -47.14 59.81 -37.77
C GLU A 26 -47.31 59.36 -36.31
N ARG A 27 -48.40 58.66 -35.96
CA ARG A 27 -48.60 58.10 -34.62
C ARG A 27 -47.73 56.87 -34.35
N GLN A 28 -47.55 56.01 -35.34
CA GLN A 28 -46.71 54.82 -35.21
C GLN A 28 -45.22 55.18 -35.12
N THR A 29 -44.80 56.25 -35.80
CA THR A 29 -43.42 56.74 -35.77
C THR A 29 -43.16 57.79 -34.69
N GLU A 30 -44.19 58.27 -33.99
CA GLU A 30 -44.07 59.34 -32.98
C GLU A 30 -43.02 59.04 -31.92
N GLN A 31 -42.91 57.79 -31.48
CA GLN A 31 -41.91 57.34 -30.51
C GLN A 31 -40.46 57.36 -31.04
N PHE A 32 -40.28 57.22 -32.35
CA PHE A 32 -38.99 57.30 -33.02
C PHE A 32 -38.62 58.74 -33.38
N ASP A 33 -39.61 59.58 -33.72
CA ASP A 33 -39.42 60.98 -34.09
C ASP A 33 -39.21 61.91 -32.88
N LYS A 34 -39.83 61.62 -31.73
CA LYS A 34 -39.62 62.35 -30.46
C LYS A 34 -38.31 61.98 -29.76
N ALA A 35 -37.70 60.86 -30.13
CA ALA A 35 -36.43 60.43 -29.61
C ALA A 35 -35.31 61.28 -30.24
N SER A 36 -35.18 62.54 -29.82
CA SER A 36 -34.04 63.41 -30.11
C SER A 36 -32.70 62.87 -29.55
N ASP A 37 -32.72 61.68 -28.96
CA ASP A 37 -31.61 61.01 -28.28
C ASP A 37 -30.95 59.93 -29.15
N VAL A 38 -31.52 59.61 -30.32
CA VAL A 38 -30.91 58.66 -31.26
C VAL A 38 -30.18 59.43 -32.35
N ASP A 39 -28.88 59.58 -32.19
CA ASP A 39 -28.01 60.14 -33.23
C ASP A 39 -28.15 59.29 -34.50
N VAL A 40 -28.54 59.91 -35.62
CA VAL A 40 -28.64 59.26 -36.93
C VAL A 40 -27.30 58.60 -37.31
N SER A 41 -26.18 59.18 -36.88
CA SER A 41 -24.85 58.61 -37.07
C SER A 41 -24.69 57.28 -36.31
N GLU A 42 -25.27 57.16 -35.12
CA GLU A 42 -25.26 55.95 -34.30
C GLU A 42 -26.24 54.90 -34.84
N LEU A 43 -27.41 55.32 -35.31
CA LEU A 43 -28.39 54.44 -35.97
C LEU A 43 -27.81 53.79 -37.23
N HIS A 44 -27.05 54.52 -38.05
CA HIS A 44 -26.37 53.95 -39.22
C HIS A 44 -25.20 53.02 -38.83
N LYS A 45 -24.60 53.20 -37.66
CA LYS A 45 -23.52 52.34 -37.15
C LYS A 45 -24.04 51.06 -36.50
N GLN A 46 -25.12 51.15 -35.72
CA GLN A 46 -25.65 50.05 -34.91
C GLN A 46 -26.85 49.34 -35.55
N GLY A 47 -27.53 49.98 -36.50
CA GLY A 47 -28.71 49.47 -37.18
C GLY A 47 -30.00 49.63 -36.36
N HIS A 48 -31.14 49.28 -36.97
CA HIS A 48 -32.44 49.36 -36.30
C HIS A 48 -32.66 48.17 -35.35
N LYS A 49 -33.12 48.47 -34.13
CA LYS A 49 -33.56 47.46 -33.17
C LYS A 49 -34.85 46.77 -33.67
N GLY A 50 -34.99 45.47 -33.41
CA GLY A 50 -36.21 44.73 -33.75
C GLY A 50 -36.24 44.07 -35.14
N ILE A 51 -35.21 44.25 -35.98
CA ILE A 51 -35.14 43.60 -37.30
C ILE A 51 -34.76 42.12 -37.18
N LEU A 52 -33.76 41.80 -36.35
CA LEU A 52 -33.20 40.45 -36.24
C LEU A 52 -33.79 39.63 -35.10
N THR A 53 -34.30 40.28 -34.06
CA THR A 53 -34.88 39.65 -32.87
C THR A 53 -36.07 40.44 -32.39
N THR A 54 -37.09 39.76 -31.87
CA THR A 54 -38.27 40.38 -31.26
C THR A 54 -37.99 40.91 -29.86
N ASP A 55 -36.89 40.50 -29.23
CA ASP A 55 -36.44 41.02 -27.94
C ASP A 55 -35.46 42.18 -28.16
N PHE A 56 -35.93 43.41 -27.91
CA PHE A 56 -35.16 44.64 -28.12
C PHE A 56 -33.91 44.77 -27.24
N ASN A 57 -33.79 43.97 -26.17
CA ASN A 57 -32.63 43.97 -25.27
C ASN A 57 -31.76 42.71 -25.42
N ALA A 58 -32.11 41.78 -26.30
CA ALA A 58 -31.31 40.58 -26.51
C ALA A 58 -29.96 40.95 -27.14
N GLU A 59 -28.87 40.58 -26.47
CA GLU A 59 -27.55 40.65 -27.07
C GLU A 59 -27.45 39.67 -28.23
N ALA A 60 -26.77 40.07 -29.31
CA ALA A 60 -26.49 39.19 -30.42
C ALA A 60 -25.68 37.98 -29.95
N GLU A 61 -26.16 36.78 -30.29
CA GLU A 61 -25.51 35.53 -29.93
C GLU A 61 -24.09 35.52 -30.52
N ARG A 62 -23.07 35.51 -29.65
CA ARG A 62 -21.64 35.53 -30.05
C ARG A 62 -21.16 34.15 -30.50
N LEU A 63 -22.00 33.41 -31.20
CA LEU A 63 -21.65 32.12 -31.78
C LEU A 63 -21.22 32.32 -33.23
N SER A 64 -20.06 31.75 -33.56
CA SER A 64 -19.70 31.63 -34.97
C SER A 64 -20.55 30.54 -35.63
N THR A 65 -20.78 30.67 -36.92
CA THR A 65 -21.46 29.67 -37.75
C THR A 65 -20.85 28.27 -37.58
N VAL A 66 -19.53 28.20 -37.43
CA VAL A 66 -18.79 26.96 -37.15
C VAL A 66 -19.17 26.37 -35.79
N ARG A 67 -19.17 27.17 -34.72
CA ARG A 67 -19.53 26.67 -33.38
C ARG A 67 -20.98 26.25 -33.28
N ASP A 68 -21.85 26.90 -34.05
CA ASP A 68 -23.26 26.56 -34.11
C ASP A 68 -23.53 25.27 -34.90
N SER A 69 -22.87 25.11 -36.06
CA SER A 69 -23.05 23.93 -36.92
C SER A 69 -22.33 22.68 -36.39
N TYR A 70 -21.20 22.86 -35.70
CA TYR A 70 -20.40 21.76 -35.15
C TYR A 70 -20.52 21.65 -33.63
N ARG A 71 -21.75 21.63 -33.12
CA ARG A 71 -22.02 21.36 -31.70
C ARG A 71 -21.67 19.90 -31.35
N LYS A 72 -21.29 19.68 -30.08
CA LYS A 72 -21.07 18.31 -29.58
C LYS A 72 -22.36 17.51 -29.78
N PRO A 73 -22.32 16.35 -30.45
CA PRO A 73 -23.53 15.56 -30.66
C PRO A 73 -24.11 15.15 -29.32
N GLU A 74 -25.37 15.46 -29.09
CA GLU A 74 -26.08 14.97 -27.92
C GLU A 74 -26.27 13.46 -28.05
N THR A 75 -25.93 12.73 -26.99
CA THR A 75 -26.26 11.33 -26.92
C THR A 75 -27.76 11.21 -26.72
N LEU A 76 -28.46 10.60 -27.68
CA LEU A 76 -29.84 10.17 -27.49
C LEU A 76 -29.88 9.38 -26.17
N GLY A 77 -30.57 9.88 -25.16
CA GLY A 77 -30.65 9.31 -23.80
C GLY A 77 -31.38 7.95 -23.73
N VAL A 78 -31.43 7.23 -24.85
CA VAL A 78 -32.04 5.94 -25.01
C VAL A 78 -31.03 4.85 -24.68
N ARG A 79 -31.50 3.86 -23.92
CA ARG A 79 -30.71 2.68 -23.58
C ARG A 79 -30.45 1.85 -24.84
N LYS A 80 -29.17 1.65 -25.18
CA LYS A 80 -28.74 0.87 -26.37
C LYS A 80 -28.67 -0.65 -26.12
N ILE A 81 -28.60 -1.07 -24.86
CA ILE A 81 -28.33 -2.47 -24.45
C ILE A 81 -29.41 -2.92 -23.46
N GLY A 82 -29.93 -4.15 -23.63
CA GLY A 82 -30.89 -4.73 -22.69
C GLY A 82 -30.29 -5.00 -21.30
N LEU A 83 -31.13 -5.01 -20.26
CA LEU A 83 -30.68 -5.21 -18.88
C LEU A 83 -29.91 -6.52 -18.68
N ARG A 84 -30.42 -7.63 -19.25
CA ARG A 84 -29.77 -8.94 -19.17
C ARG A 84 -28.35 -8.92 -19.75
N GLN A 85 -28.16 -8.29 -20.91
CA GLN A 85 -26.86 -8.21 -21.57
C GLN A 85 -25.89 -7.34 -20.76
N GLN A 86 -26.38 -6.23 -20.19
CA GLN A 86 -25.56 -5.38 -19.31
C GLN A 86 -25.04 -6.17 -18.11
N LEU A 87 -25.93 -6.87 -17.38
CA LEU A 87 -25.54 -7.66 -16.20
C LEU A 87 -24.57 -8.79 -16.56
N LEU A 88 -24.80 -9.47 -17.68
CA LEU A 88 -23.90 -10.51 -18.16
C LEU A 88 -22.51 -9.94 -18.51
N GLN A 89 -22.47 -8.78 -19.13
CA GLN A 89 -21.23 -8.10 -19.49
C GLN A 89 -20.47 -7.64 -18.24
N GLU A 90 -21.16 -7.06 -17.24
CA GLU A 90 -20.56 -6.66 -15.96
C GLU A 90 -19.99 -7.87 -15.21
N GLU A 91 -20.72 -8.99 -15.16
CA GLU A 91 -20.23 -10.23 -14.55
C GLU A 91 -18.98 -10.75 -15.27
N LEU A 92 -19.00 -10.79 -16.61
CA LEU A 92 -17.86 -11.22 -17.41
C LEU A 92 -16.63 -10.33 -17.15
N TYR A 93 -16.81 -9.01 -17.13
CA TYR A 93 -15.72 -8.09 -16.84
C TYR A 93 -15.14 -8.32 -15.45
N ARG A 94 -15.99 -8.56 -14.45
CA ARG A 94 -15.53 -8.87 -13.09
C ARG A 94 -14.69 -10.14 -13.07
N GLN A 95 -15.15 -11.21 -13.70
CA GLN A 95 -14.43 -12.48 -13.76
C GLN A 95 -13.08 -12.32 -14.45
N VAL A 96 -13.06 -11.75 -15.66
CA VAL A 96 -11.82 -11.52 -16.41
C VAL A 96 -10.87 -10.61 -15.63
N SER A 97 -11.38 -9.56 -14.95
CA SER A 97 -10.54 -8.68 -14.16
C SER A 97 -9.88 -9.38 -12.97
N ALA A 98 -10.58 -10.32 -12.34
CA ALA A 98 -10.05 -11.10 -11.22
C ALA A 98 -8.98 -12.10 -11.69
N GLU A 99 -9.23 -12.80 -12.80
CA GLU A 99 -8.25 -13.71 -13.41
C GLU A 99 -6.97 -12.96 -13.83
N VAL A 100 -7.12 -11.80 -14.46
CA VAL A 100 -5.98 -10.95 -14.84
C VAL A 100 -5.23 -10.44 -13.61
N ASP A 101 -5.92 -10.03 -12.55
CA ASP A 101 -5.25 -9.59 -11.32
C ASP A 101 -4.48 -10.74 -10.65
N GLU A 102 -5.05 -11.95 -10.58
CA GLU A 102 -4.35 -13.13 -10.06
C GLU A 102 -3.12 -13.52 -10.88
N GLU A 103 -3.18 -13.38 -12.21
CA GLU A 103 -2.05 -13.66 -13.10
C GLU A 103 -0.93 -12.61 -13.00
N PHE A 104 -1.30 -11.33 -12.96
CA PHE A 104 -0.33 -10.23 -12.90
C PHE A 104 0.24 -9.99 -11.50
N ASN A 105 -0.53 -10.29 -10.46
CA ASN A 105 -0.14 -10.13 -9.05
C ASN A 105 -0.12 -11.49 -8.33
N PRO A 106 0.76 -12.42 -8.74
CA PRO A 106 0.92 -13.66 -7.98
C PRO A 106 1.34 -13.33 -6.55
N PRO A 107 0.90 -14.12 -5.55
CA PRO A 107 1.32 -13.91 -4.18
C PRO A 107 2.86 -13.98 -4.11
N PRO A 108 3.49 -13.09 -3.33
CA PRO A 108 4.94 -13.08 -3.23
C PRO A 108 5.42 -14.45 -2.74
N PRO A 109 6.53 -14.97 -3.28
CA PRO A 109 7.08 -16.24 -2.84
C PRO A 109 7.36 -16.18 -1.33
N THR A 110 7.14 -17.30 -0.64
CA THR A 110 7.40 -17.39 0.79
C THR A 110 8.86 -17.07 1.07
N VAL A 111 9.11 -15.99 1.81
CA VAL A 111 10.46 -15.57 2.13
C VAL A 111 11.01 -16.46 3.24
N GLU A 112 12.07 -17.20 2.94
CA GLU A 112 12.83 -17.94 3.95
C GLU A 112 13.75 -16.97 4.71
N TYR A 113 13.45 -16.70 5.98
CA TYR A 113 14.29 -15.87 6.85
C TYR A 113 15.42 -16.63 7.54
N LEU A 114 15.59 -17.91 7.22
CA LEU A 114 16.62 -18.76 7.83
C LEU A 114 17.86 -18.75 6.93
N SER A 115 19.04 -18.62 7.54
CA SER A 115 20.28 -18.90 6.84
C SER A 115 20.33 -20.38 6.45
N THR A 116 21.07 -20.70 5.38
CA THR A 116 21.35 -22.07 4.96
C THR A 116 21.83 -22.92 6.13
N THR A 117 22.72 -22.39 6.97
CA THR A 117 23.21 -23.07 8.16
C THR A 117 22.08 -23.45 9.14
N LYS A 118 21.15 -22.53 9.41
CA LYS A 118 20.06 -22.80 10.36
C LYS A 118 19.02 -23.77 9.80
N LYS A 119 18.83 -23.77 8.48
CA LYS A 119 17.96 -24.72 7.78
C LYS A 119 18.57 -26.12 7.80
N ASP A 120 19.83 -26.24 7.40
CA ASP A 120 20.49 -27.52 7.14
C ASP A 120 21.05 -28.19 8.42
N PHE A 121 21.40 -27.40 9.45
CA PHE A 121 22.03 -27.90 10.69
C PHE A 121 21.13 -27.76 11.92
N SER A 122 19.85 -28.15 11.79
CA SER A 122 18.83 -28.08 12.86
C SER A 122 18.60 -29.40 13.61
N LYS A 123 19.63 -30.25 13.74
CA LYS A 123 19.47 -31.52 14.45
C LYS A 123 19.49 -31.30 15.96
N GLU A 124 18.34 -31.53 16.61
CA GLU A 124 18.25 -31.52 18.07
C GLU A 124 18.97 -32.74 18.67
N PHE A 125 19.76 -32.50 19.72
CA PHE A 125 20.44 -33.58 20.43
C PHE A 125 19.45 -34.31 21.33
N THR A 126 19.22 -35.59 21.03
CA THR A 126 18.48 -36.48 21.92
C THR A 126 19.47 -37.29 22.77
N PRO A 127 19.62 -36.98 24.07
CA PRO A 127 20.52 -37.74 24.94
C PRO A 127 20.02 -39.18 25.04
N ILE A 128 20.86 -40.11 24.58
CA ILE A 128 20.64 -41.55 24.80
C ILE A 128 21.09 -41.85 26.23
N VAL A 129 20.17 -41.80 27.17
CA VAL A 129 20.43 -42.18 28.56
C VAL A 129 20.50 -43.70 28.63
N LYS A 130 21.71 -44.24 28.76
CA LYS A 130 21.92 -45.68 28.99
C LYS A 130 21.66 -46.00 30.45
N VAL A 131 21.01 -47.13 30.71
CA VAL A 131 20.84 -47.65 32.08
C VAL A 131 22.23 -47.99 32.64
N PRO A 132 22.59 -47.54 33.85
CA PRO A 132 23.85 -47.92 34.49
C PRO A 132 23.96 -49.44 34.62
N THR A 133 25.08 -50.02 34.17
CA THR A 133 25.34 -51.47 34.26
C THR A 133 25.79 -51.89 35.66
N ARG A 134 26.36 -50.96 36.43
CA ARG A 134 26.92 -51.16 37.78
C ARG A 134 26.73 -49.89 38.61
N ASP A 135 26.51 -50.08 39.91
CA ASP A 135 26.42 -49.03 40.91
C ASP A 135 27.84 -48.56 41.30
N HIS A 136 28.46 -47.77 40.43
CA HIS A 136 29.75 -47.14 40.71
C HIS A 136 29.56 -45.78 41.37
N ASP A 137 30.08 -45.61 42.59
CA ASP A 137 30.06 -44.32 43.29
C ASP A 137 31.43 -43.62 43.19
N VAL A 138 31.43 -42.50 42.46
CA VAL A 138 32.62 -41.66 42.19
C VAL A 138 33.31 -41.18 43.47
N LYS A 139 32.60 -41.11 44.60
CA LYS A 139 33.17 -40.62 45.86
C LYS A 139 33.87 -41.69 46.68
N THR A 140 33.50 -42.95 46.51
CA THR A 140 33.97 -44.07 47.35
C THR A 140 34.92 -45.00 46.60
N GLU A 141 34.73 -45.18 45.29
CA GLU A 141 35.59 -46.02 44.49
C GLU A 141 36.92 -45.33 44.14
N GLN A 142 37.99 -46.13 44.05
CA GLN A 142 39.26 -45.63 43.55
C GLN A 142 39.17 -45.37 42.04
N PRO A 143 39.75 -44.27 41.54
CA PRO A 143 39.82 -44.03 40.12
C PRO A 143 40.69 -45.08 39.44
N ALA A 144 40.20 -45.62 38.32
CA ALA A 144 41.00 -46.47 37.45
C ALA A 144 42.11 -45.61 36.81
N THR A 145 43.33 -45.74 37.34
CA THR A 145 44.50 -45.00 36.87
C THR A 145 45.60 -45.97 36.46
N PHE A 146 46.50 -45.50 35.58
CA PHE A 146 47.67 -46.26 35.13
C PHE A 146 48.48 -46.86 36.30
N TRP A 147 48.62 -46.10 37.39
CA TRP A 147 49.35 -46.53 38.58
C TRP A 147 48.62 -47.61 39.37
N LEU A 148 47.29 -47.57 39.43
CA LEU A 148 46.51 -48.58 40.14
C LEU A 148 46.66 -49.96 39.46
N GLU A 149 46.61 -49.97 38.12
CA GLU A 149 46.81 -51.19 37.30
C GLU A 149 48.19 -51.81 37.52
N ARG A 150 49.23 -50.98 37.68
CA ARG A 150 50.63 -51.42 37.86
C ARG A 150 51.10 -51.35 39.31
N SER A 151 50.19 -51.32 40.27
CA SER A 151 50.54 -51.12 41.68
C SER A 151 51.50 -52.17 42.25
N GLU A 152 51.52 -53.37 41.67
CA GLU A 152 52.45 -54.46 42.04
C GLU A 152 53.83 -54.36 41.33
N GLU A 153 53.90 -53.73 40.16
CA GLU A 153 55.13 -53.60 39.35
C GLU A 153 55.93 -52.33 39.66
N VAL A 154 55.30 -51.35 40.32
CA VAL A 154 55.91 -50.05 40.60
C VAL A 154 56.90 -50.17 41.76
N HIS A 155 58.13 -49.74 41.50
CA HIS A 155 59.22 -49.73 42.47
C HIS A 155 59.35 -48.35 43.14
N GLY A 156 59.98 -48.28 44.31
CA GLY A 156 60.22 -47.02 45.03
C GLY A 156 59.00 -46.48 45.79
N VAL A 157 57.94 -47.28 45.94
CA VAL A 157 56.75 -46.96 46.75
C VAL A 157 56.79 -47.68 48.09
N SER A 158 56.07 -47.14 49.07
CA SER A 158 55.93 -47.77 50.38
C SER A 158 55.06 -49.04 50.29
N GLN A 159 55.27 -50.01 51.19
CA GLN A 159 54.53 -51.28 51.16
C GLN A 159 53.01 -51.09 51.19
N VAL A 160 52.33 -51.79 50.28
CA VAL A 160 50.87 -51.81 50.15
C VAL A 160 50.24 -52.45 51.40
N ARG A 161 49.45 -51.66 52.12
CA ARG A 161 48.74 -52.11 53.34
C ARG A 161 47.34 -52.67 53.09
N THR A 162 46.70 -52.34 51.96
CA THR A 162 45.36 -52.76 51.53
C THR A 162 45.26 -52.62 50.01
N LYS A 163 44.61 -53.58 49.33
CA LYS A 163 44.41 -53.54 47.87
C LYS A 163 43.56 -52.35 47.41
N ASP A 164 42.66 -51.86 48.29
CA ASP A 164 41.80 -50.71 47.99
C ASP A 164 42.55 -49.37 48.01
N THR A 165 43.73 -49.28 48.63
CA THR A 165 44.52 -48.03 48.67
C THR A 165 46.02 -48.34 48.57
N PRO A 166 46.52 -48.75 47.39
CA PRO A 166 47.89 -49.27 47.27
C PRO A 166 48.96 -48.21 47.51
N PHE A 167 48.69 -46.95 47.15
CA PHE A 167 49.65 -45.84 47.30
C PHE A 167 49.49 -45.04 48.60
N ARG A 168 48.81 -45.59 49.60
CA ARG A 168 48.68 -44.92 50.89
C ARG A 168 50.04 -44.88 51.59
N LYS A 169 50.46 -43.69 52.03
CA LYS A 169 51.74 -43.49 52.74
C LYS A 169 51.86 -44.48 53.90
N ASN A 170 52.94 -45.25 53.88
CA ASN A 170 53.34 -46.12 54.98
C ASN A 170 54.71 -45.67 55.51
N ALA A 171 54.74 -45.29 56.79
CA ALA A 171 55.92 -44.76 57.46
C ALA A 171 56.51 -45.74 58.49
N ALA A 172 56.13 -47.03 58.45
CA ALA A 172 56.55 -48.02 59.45
C ALA A 172 58.08 -48.18 59.59
N PHE A 173 58.84 -47.92 58.52
CA PHE A 173 60.30 -47.95 58.57
C PHE A 173 60.89 -46.74 59.33
N SER A 174 60.24 -45.57 59.25
CA SER A 174 60.74 -44.31 59.82
C SER A 174 60.10 -43.95 61.16
N THR A 175 59.11 -44.72 61.64
CA THR A 175 58.51 -44.52 62.97
C THR A 175 59.52 -44.85 64.07
N PRO A 176 59.69 -44.00 65.09
CA PRO A 176 60.54 -44.29 66.26
C PRO A 176 60.15 -45.61 66.94
N ILE A 177 61.12 -46.27 67.57
CA ILE A 177 60.94 -47.63 68.10
C ILE A 177 59.85 -47.72 69.18
N ASP A 178 59.66 -46.64 69.96
CA ASP A 178 58.65 -46.55 71.01
C ASP A 178 57.20 -46.52 70.47
N GLU A 179 57.03 -46.15 69.19
CA GLU A 179 55.73 -46.05 68.51
C GLU A 179 55.49 -47.16 67.47
N TYR A 180 56.44 -48.10 67.34
CA TYR A 180 56.38 -49.17 66.37
C TYR A 180 55.25 -50.16 66.71
N LYS A 181 54.42 -50.49 65.71
CA LYS A 181 53.24 -51.37 65.87
C LYS A 181 53.39 -52.69 65.11
N ASP A 182 54.55 -53.33 65.24
CA ASP A 182 54.82 -54.67 64.66
C ASP A 182 54.43 -54.80 63.17
N ALA A 183 54.76 -53.79 62.38
CA ALA A 183 54.57 -53.85 60.94
C ALA A 183 55.50 -54.91 60.29
N PRO A 184 55.15 -55.44 59.10
CA PRO A 184 56.05 -56.30 58.34
C PRO A 184 57.34 -55.56 57.99
N LYS A 185 58.45 -56.29 57.97
CA LYS A 185 59.77 -55.73 57.69
C LYS A 185 59.88 -55.34 56.21
N PRO A 186 60.82 -54.44 55.84
CA PRO A 186 61.11 -54.14 54.44
C PRO A 186 61.37 -55.43 53.62
N GLY A 187 60.48 -55.74 52.66
CA GLY A 187 60.53 -56.94 51.82
C GLY A 187 59.49 -58.01 52.17
N GLU A 188 58.87 -57.94 53.34
CA GLU A 188 57.75 -58.81 53.72
C GLU A 188 56.42 -58.18 53.26
N GLY A 189 55.57 -58.97 52.60
CA GLY A 189 54.23 -58.52 52.18
C GLY A 189 53.22 -58.58 53.33
N TRP A 190 52.27 -57.64 53.35
CA TRP A 190 51.07 -57.77 54.18
C TRP A 190 50.26 -58.97 53.70
N LYS A 191 49.89 -59.88 54.61
CA LYS A 191 48.98 -60.98 54.29
C LYS A 191 47.54 -60.45 54.33
N PHE A 192 46.86 -60.55 53.20
CA PHE A 192 45.47 -60.16 53.00
C PHE A 192 44.54 -61.37 53.09
#